data_AF-A0A1V4U1S1-F1
#
_entry.id   AF-A0A1V4U1S1-F1
#
_cell.length_a   1.000
_cell.length_b   1.000
_cell.length_c   1.000
_cell.angle_alpha   90.00
_cell.angle_beta   90.00
_cell.angle_gamma   90.00
#
_symmetry.space_group_name_H-M   'P 1'
#
loop_
_entity.id
_entity.type
_entity.pdbx_description
1 polymer ?
#
loop_
_entity_poly.entity_id
_entity_poly.type
_entity_poly.pdbx_seq_one_letter_code
_entity_poly.pdbx_strand_id
1 'polypeptide(L)'
;MRVIHIAGVSGSGKTTFIRSLIPLLRQMGPTAVAKHLGHHPFSLESGKDTTLFLGEGASASAGVDNEKAVVVIRGHTLGDILPLMSSIGTEYLLVEGWKTQPLPKVRIGDLPGATEVVLSNPTAAQVVASIELFPRYYSFEGLTRKVREEFPGGVVLTGRYPAPAGRSTTDSRREFYHRFSPILKEIARVAASRPGEAHAMVHLHRGLLFGGEDEILLAVGARTPAAALEAFSSCQSDLLSALGTGGPHKR
;
A
#
# COMPACT_ATOMS: atom_id res chain seq x y z
N MET A 1 -3.28 1.19 -3.21
CA MET A 1 -3.58 -0.25 -3.10
C MET A 1 -4.37 -0.53 -1.82
N ARG A 2 -5.46 -1.31 -1.84
CA ARG A 2 -6.13 -1.87 -0.65
C ARG A 2 -5.57 -3.25 -0.34
N VAL A 3 -5.26 -3.52 0.93
CA VAL A 3 -4.64 -4.77 1.37
C VAL A 3 -5.67 -5.63 2.11
N ILE A 4 -6.04 -6.78 1.55
CA ILE A 4 -7.05 -7.69 2.08
C ILE A 4 -6.34 -8.93 2.60
N HIS A 5 -6.25 -9.07 3.92
CA HIS A 5 -5.56 -10.19 4.56
C HIS A 5 -6.51 -11.37 4.75
N ILE A 6 -6.19 -12.51 4.14
CA ILE A 6 -6.99 -13.73 4.21
C ILE A 6 -6.25 -14.75 5.08
N ALA A 7 -6.84 -15.06 6.23
CA ALA A 7 -6.22 -15.86 7.28
C ALA A 7 -7.07 -17.10 7.62
N GLY A 8 -6.38 -18.20 7.92
CA GLY A 8 -6.99 -19.50 8.21
C GLY A 8 -5.93 -20.59 8.30
N VAL A 9 -6.25 -21.72 8.93
CA VAL A 9 -5.37 -22.88 9.00
C VAL A 9 -5.13 -23.50 7.62
N SER A 10 -4.12 -24.37 7.48
CA SER A 10 -3.93 -25.10 6.22
C SER A 10 -5.18 -25.93 5.90
N GLY A 11 -5.55 -26.05 4.63
CA GLY A 11 -6.74 -26.79 4.22
C GLY A 11 -8.09 -26.11 4.48
N SER A 12 -8.15 -24.92 5.09
CA SER A 12 -9.44 -24.27 5.42
C SER A 12 -10.26 -23.73 4.24
N GLY A 13 -9.77 -23.87 3.00
CA GLY A 13 -10.44 -23.35 1.80
C GLY A 13 -10.03 -21.93 1.39
N LYS A 14 -9.00 -21.32 2.01
CA LYS A 14 -8.47 -19.99 1.63
C LYS A 14 -8.21 -19.84 0.14
N THR A 15 -7.54 -20.81 -0.48
CA THR A 15 -7.20 -20.75 -1.90
C THR A 15 -8.47 -20.78 -2.76
N THR A 16 -9.46 -21.59 -2.40
CA THR A 16 -10.78 -21.60 -3.06
C THR A 16 -11.47 -20.24 -2.93
N PHE A 17 -11.45 -19.66 -1.74
CA PHE A 17 -12.02 -18.33 -1.48
C PHE A 17 -11.30 -17.21 -2.26
N ILE A 18 -9.97 -17.21 -2.28
CA ILE A 18 -9.18 -16.25 -3.06
C ILE A 18 -9.52 -16.35 -4.55
N ARG A 19 -9.61 -17.57 -5.08
CA ARG A 19 -9.98 -17.81 -6.48
C ARG A 19 -11.37 -17.30 -6.83
N SER A 20 -12.33 -17.32 -5.90
CA SER A 20 -13.67 -16.76 -6.14
C SER A 20 -13.72 -15.23 -5.97
N LEU A 21 -12.81 -14.64 -5.19
CA LEU A 21 -12.74 -13.20 -4.97
C LEU A 21 -12.01 -12.43 -6.09
N ILE A 22 -10.95 -13.00 -6.66
CA ILE A 22 -10.13 -12.35 -7.72
C ILE A 22 -10.99 -11.83 -8.90
N PRO A 23 -11.93 -12.61 -9.47
CA PRO A 23 -12.74 -12.13 -10.60
C PRO A 23 -13.57 -10.89 -10.27
N LEU A 24 -14.08 -10.77 -9.05
CA LEU A 24 -14.86 -9.61 -8.62
C LEU A 24 -13.98 -8.38 -8.45
N LEU A 25 -12.82 -8.51 -7.81
CA LEU A 25 -11.90 -7.39 -7.60
C LEU A 25 -11.27 -6.90 -8.91
N ARG A 26 -10.96 -7.83 -9.84
CA ARG A 26 -10.40 -7.49 -11.15
C ARG A 26 -11.32 -6.57 -11.96
N GLN A 27 -12.64 -6.66 -11.77
CA GLN A 27 -13.59 -5.74 -12.41
C GLN A 27 -13.50 -4.31 -11.87
N MET A 28 -12.96 -4.13 -10.67
CA MET A 28 -12.80 -2.82 -10.01
C MET A 28 -11.38 -2.25 -10.14
N GLY A 29 -10.38 -3.09 -10.43
CA GLY A 29 -9.01 -2.63 -10.67
C GLY A 29 -7.95 -3.74 -10.65
N PRO A 30 -6.69 -3.40 -10.97
CA PRO A 30 -5.57 -4.34 -10.96
C PRO A 30 -5.46 -5.07 -9.61
N THR A 31 -5.47 -6.39 -9.66
CA THR A 31 -5.51 -7.24 -8.46
C THR A 31 -4.30 -8.17 -8.45
N ALA A 32 -3.54 -8.16 -7.35
CA ALA A 32 -2.39 -9.01 -7.11
C ALA A 32 -2.62 -9.92 -5.90
N VAL A 33 -1.81 -10.97 -5.78
CA VAL A 33 -1.83 -11.91 -4.66
C VAL A 33 -0.42 -12.10 -4.14
N ALA A 34 -0.22 -11.93 -2.83
CA ALA A 34 0.98 -12.31 -2.12
C ALA A 34 0.66 -13.50 -1.22
N LYS A 35 1.45 -14.58 -1.33
CA LYS A 35 1.28 -15.79 -0.50
C LYS A 35 2.56 -16.08 0.28
N HIS A 36 2.42 -16.27 1.58
CA HIS A 36 3.49 -16.79 2.42
C HIS A 36 3.53 -18.31 2.35
N LEU A 37 4.68 -18.86 1.97
CA LEU A 37 4.88 -20.31 1.82
C LEU A 37 5.34 -21.00 3.12
N GLY A 38 5.53 -20.24 4.21
CA GLY A 38 6.05 -20.78 5.45
C GLY A 38 7.48 -21.28 5.27
N HIS A 39 7.73 -22.53 5.65
CA HIS A 39 9.04 -23.16 5.49
C HIS A 39 9.21 -23.88 4.14
N HIS A 40 8.20 -23.85 3.27
CA HIS A 40 8.31 -24.47 1.95
C HIS A 40 9.09 -23.56 1.00
N PRO A 41 10.18 -24.04 0.38
CA PRO A 41 10.92 -23.25 -0.59
C PRO A 41 10.09 -23.00 -1.84
N PHE A 42 10.26 -21.82 -2.44
CA PHE A 42 9.77 -21.55 -3.78
C PHE A 42 10.78 -22.06 -4.80
N SER A 43 10.48 -23.18 -5.46
CA SER A 43 11.38 -23.78 -6.43
C SER A 43 11.39 -22.97 -7.73
N LEU A 44 12.59 -22.60 -8.18
CA LEU A 44 12.83 -22.05 -9.52
C LEU A 44 13.22 -23.18 -10.47
N GLU A 45 12.94 -22.99 -11.76
CA GLU A 45 13.35 -23.94 -12.79
C GLU A 45 14.89 -24.00 -12.85
N SER A 46 15.46 -25.19 -12.71
CA SER A 46 16.90 -25.40 -12.75
C SER A 46 17.46 -25.23 -14.16
N GLY A 47 18.73 -24.82 -14.27
CA GLY A 47 19.44 -24.70 -15.55
C GLY A 47 19.07 -23.49 -16.41
N LYS A 48 18.12 -22.65 -15.98
CA LYS A 48 17.88 -21.34 -16.60
C LYS A 48 18.91 -20.32 -16.12
N ASP A 49 19.38 -19.46 -17.03
CA ASP A 49 20.30 -18.36 -16.72
C ASP A 49 19.80 -17.52 -15.54
N THR A 50 18.51 -17.20 -15.52
CA THR A 50 17.89 -16.42 -14.45
C THR A 50 18.02 -17.07 -13.07
N THR A 51 17.99 -18.41 -13.00
CA THR A 51 18.17 -19.18 -11.78
C THR A 51 19.64 -19.29 -11.40
N LEU A 52 20.52 -19.49 -12.39
CA LEU A 52 21.97 -19.55 -12.18
C LEU A 52 22.51 -18.23 -11.60
N PHE A 53 22.13 -17.08 -12.19
CA PHE A 53 22.56 -15.77 -11.71
C PHE A 53 22.19 -15.51 -10.25
N LEU A 54 21.00 -15.95 -9.82
CA LEU A 54 20.60 -15.88 -8.40
C LEU A 54 21.48 -16.76 -7.52
N GLY A 55 21.74 -18.00 -7.95
CA GLY A 55 22.63 -18.93 -7.25
C GLY A 55 24.05 -18.39 -7.11
N GLU A 56 24.52 -17.64 -8.11
CA GLU A 56 25.83 -16.98 -8.16
C GLU A 56 25.89 -15.66 -7.37
N GLY A 57 24.78 -15.24 -6.76
CA GLY A 57 24.76 -14.13 -5.82
C GLY A 57 24.08 -12.86 -6.32
N ALA A 58 23.44 -12.86 -7.49
CA ALA A 58 22.62 -11.73 -7.90
C ALA A 58 21.53 -11.45 -6.84
N SER A 59 21.32 -10.17 -6.53
CA SER A 59 20.29 -9.71 -5.59
C SER A 59 18.88 -9.88 -6.16
N ALA A 60 18.77 -9.87 -7.49
CA ALA A 60 17.55 -10.06 -8.26
C ALA A 60 17.88 -10.66 -9.63
N SER A 61 16.90 -11.32 -10.22
CA SER A 61 16.96 -11.82 -11.59
C SER A 61 15.59 -11.70 -12.23
N ALA A 62 15.55 -11.33 -13.50
CA ALA A 62 14.33 -11.08 -14.24
C ALA A 62 14.38 -11.73 -15.62
N GLY A 63 13.29 -12.36 -16.00
CA GLY A 63 13.03 -12.84 -17.36
C GLY A 63 11.76 -12.19 -17.89
N VAL A 64 11.77 -11.82 -19.18
CA VAL A 64 10.63 -11.21 -19.85
C VAL A 64 10.40 -11.94 -21.16
N ASP A 65 9.17 -12.37 -21.39
CA ASP A 65 8.71 -12.98 -22.63
C ASP A 65 7.51 -12.16 -23.21
N ASN A 66 6.90 -12.66 -24.28
CA ASN A 66 5.80 -11.98 -24.96
C ASN A 66 4.49 -11.94 -24.15
N GLU A 67 4.37 -12.74 -23.09
CA GLU A 67 3.17 -12.86 -22.26
C GLU A 67 3.35 -12.21 -20.88
N LYS A 68 4.56 -12.27 -20.31
CA LYS A 68 4.79 -11.93 -18.91
C LYS A 68 6.25 -11.60 -18.59
N ALA A 69 6.40 -10.94 -17.44
CA ALA A 69 7.67 -10.84 -16.74
C ALA A 69 7.65 -11.72 -15.48
N VAL A 70 8.79 -12.35 -15.20
CA VAL A 70 9.05 -13.04 -13.93
C VAL A 70 10.24 -12.35 -13.29
N VAL A 71 10.04 -11.88 -12.06
CA VAL A 71 11.10 -11.27 -11.26
C VAL A 71 11.24 -12.06 -9.98
N VAL A 72 12.46 -12.48 -9.69
CA VAL A 72 12.83 -13.13 -8.43
C VAL A 72 13.84 -12.24 -7.74
N ILE A 73 13.54 -11.91 -6.49
CA ILE A 73 14.35 -11.03 -5.65
C ILE A 73 14.66 -11.72 -4.33
N ARG A 74 15.79 -11.36 -3.72
CA ARG A 74 16.08 -11.76 -2.34
C ARG A 74 15.28 -10.86 -1.39
N GLY A 75 14.20 -11.41 -0.83
CA GLY A 75 13.33 -10.75 0.15
C GLY A 75 12.50 -11.79 0.89
N HIS A 76 12.12 -11.51 2.14
CA HIS A 76 11.56 -12.53 3.03
C HIS A 76 10.31 -12.06 3.78
N THR A 77 10.01 -10.77 3.77
CA THR A 77 8.95 -10.18 4.59
C THR A 77 7.81 -9.63 3.75
N LEU A 78 6.63 -9.50 4.35
CA LEU A 78 5.52 -8.78 3.71
C LEU A 78 5.89 -7.31 3.45
N GLY A 79 6.75 -6.72 4.29
CA GLY A 79 7.28 -5.37 4.13
C GLY A 79 8.12 -5.18 2.87
N ASP A 80 8.76 -6.24 2.36
CA ASP A 80 9.51 -6.20 1.10
C ASP A 80 8.56 -6.27 -0.11
N ILE A 81 7.44 -7.00 0.01
CA ILE A 81 6.50 -7.25 -1.08
C ILE A 81 5.52 -6.10 -1.27
N LEU A 82 5.07 -5.46 -0.18
CA LEU A 82 4.08 -4.38 -0.24
C LEU A 82 4.52 -3.20 -1.13
N PRO A 83 5.75 -2.66 -1.01
CA PRO A 83 6.21 -1.58 -1.87
C PRO A 83 6.22 -1.94 -3.34
N LEU A 84 6.67 -3.16 -3.67
CA LEU A 84 6.76 -3.67 -5.03
C LEU A 84 5.37 -3.77 -5.66
N MET A 85 4.43 -4.42 -4.98
CA MET A 85 3.05 -4.56 -5.46
C MET A 85 2.39 -3.19 -5.63
N SER A 86 2.65 -2.25 -4.72
CA SER A 86 2.14 -0.89 -4.83
C SER A 86 2.75 -0.13 -6.02
N SER A 87 4.03 -0.29 -6.30
CA SER A 87 4.75 0.42 -7.37
C SER A 87 4.31 0.02 -8.79
N ILE A 88 3.87 -1.24 -8.95
CA ILE A 88 3.40 -1.75 -10.25
C ILE A 88 1.94 -1.37 -10.56
N GLY A 89 1.29 -0.57 -9.71
CA GLY A 89 -0.08 -0.07 -9.94
C GLY A 89 -1.19 -1.01 -9.44
N THR A 90 -0.89 -1.90 -8.48
CA THR A 90 -1.91 -2.76 -7.86
C THR A 90 -2.95 -1.92 -7.12
N GLU A 91 -4.24 -2.10 -7.44
CA GLU A 91 -5.33 -1.49 -6.68
C GLU A 91 -5.77 -2.38 -5.52
N TYR A 92 -5.76 -3.71 -5.68
CA TYR A 92 -6.11 -4.68 -4.63
C TYR A 92 -5.03 -5.74 -4.43
N LEU A 93 -4.51 -5.89 -3.22
CA LEU A 93 -3.59 -6.95 -2.86
C LEU A 93 -4.27 -7.92 -1.91
N LEU A 94 -4.42 -9.17 -2.37
CA LEU A 94 -4.81 -10.28 -1.52
C LEU A 94 -3.57 -10.85 -0.83
N VAL A 95 -3.57 -10.89 0.50
CA VAL A 95 -2.46 -11.44 1.28
C VAL A 95 -2.91 -12.77 1.89
N GLU A 96 -2.30 -13.87 1.49
CA GLU A 96 -2.50 -15.19 2.09
C GLU A 96 -1.32 -15.54 3.00
N GLY A 97 -1.58 -15.90 4.25
CA GLY A 97 -0.53 -16.28 5.20
C GLY A 97 -0.23 -15.19 6.21
N TRP A 98 1.04 -14.96 6.58
CA TRP A 98 1.48 -13.94 7.57
C TRP A 98 0.52 -13.71 8.76
N LYS A 99 0.09 -14.79 9.42
CA LYS A 99 -1.06 -14.78 10.36
C LYS A 99 -0.91 -13.81 11.53
N THR A 100 0.33 -13.51 11.93
CA THR A 100 0.69 -12.63 13.04
C THR A 100 0.70 -11.16 12.68
N GLN A 101 0.58 -10.80 11.39
CA GLN A 101 0.54 -9.40 10.98
C GLN A 101 -0.72 -8.74 11.53
N PRO A 102 -0.63 -7.49 12.04
CA PRO A 102 -1.76 -6.76 12.62
C PRO A 102 -2.70 -6.16 11.56
N LEU A 103 -2.76 -6.76 10.37
CA LEU A 103 -3.68 -6.34 9.31
C LEU A 103 -5.12 -6.80 9.62
N PRO A 104 -6.15 -6.02 9.24
CA PRO A 104 -7.54 -6.45 9.24
C PRO A 104 -7.76 -7.70 8.38
N LYS A 105 -8.36 -8.75 8.97
CA LYS A 105 -8.43 -10.10 8.40
C LYS A 105 -9.84 -10.51 8.00
N VAL A 106 -9.90 -11.17 6.85
CA VAL A 106 -10.95 -12.12 6.51
C VAL A 106 -10.53 -13.48 7.04
N ARG A 107 -11.24 -13.99 8.05
CA ARG A 107 -11.02 -15.33 8.61
C ARG A 107 -11.79 -16.36 7.79
N ILE A 108 -11.11 -17.40 7.29
CA ILE A 108 -11.69 -18.55 6.59
C ILE A 108 -11.43 -19.83 7.38
N GLY A 109 -12.51 -20.50 7.77
CA GLY A 109 -12.52 -21.60 8.73
C GLY A 109 -12.24 -21.12 10.15
N ASP A 110 -11.90 -22.07 11.02
CA ASP A 110 -11.47 -21.74 12.37
C ASP A 110 -9.99 -21.33 12.40
N LEU A 111 -9.73 -20.28 13.16
CA LEU A 111 -8.39 -19.80 13.45
C LEU A 111 -8.38 -19.26 14.90
N PRO A 112 -8.17 -20.14 15.89
CA PRO A 112 -8.09 -19.74 17.30
C PRO A 112 -7.00 -18.69 17.52
N GLY A 113 -7.30 -17.68 18.34
CA GLY A 113 -6.35 -16.60 18.65
C GLY A 113 -6.12 -15.58 17.53
N ALA A 114 -6.89 -15.64 16.43
CA ALA A 114 -6.81 -14.62 15.39
C ALA A 114 -7.23 -13.24 15.93
N THR A 115 -6.36 -12.25 15.75
CA THR A 115 -6.63 -10.84 16.05
C THR A 115 -6.98 -10.07 14.77
N GLU A 116 -7.62 -8.90 14.93
CA GLU A 116 -8.00 -8.01 13.83
C GLU A 116 -8.96 -8.66 12.82
N VAL A 117 -9.78 -9.63 13.22
CA VAL A 117 -10.78 -10.23 12.33
C VAL A 117 -11.92 -9.24 12.09
N VAL A 118 -12.06 -8.78 10.85
CA VAL A 118 -13.14 -7.86 10.44
C VAL A 118 -14.30 -8.59 9.75
N LEU A 119 -14.03 -9.74 9.14
CA LEU A 119 -15.04 -10.61 8.54
C LEU A 119 -14.72 -12.07 8.86
N SER A 120 -15.73 -12.84 9.23
CA SER A 120 -15.59 -14.27 9.55
C SER A 120 -16.43 -15.11 8.60
N ASN A 121 -15.77 -15.99 7.85
CA ASN A 121 -16.36 -16.86 6.83
C ASN A 121 -17.30 -16.12 5.85
N PRO A 122 -16.93 -14.94 5.33
CA PRO A 122 -17.79 -14.21 4.41
C PRO A 122 -17.85 -14.90 3.04
N THR A 123 -18.84 -14.54 2.24
CA THR A 123 -18.80 -14.73 0.79
C THR A 123 -17.88 -13.71 0.14
N ALA A 124 -17.45 -13.97 -1.10
CA ALA A 124 -16.63 -13.01 -1.85
C ALA A 124 -17.36 -11.66 -2.05
N ALA A 125 -18.67 -11.70 -2.28
CA ALA A 125 -19.50 -10.49 -2.42
C ALA A 125 -19.55 -9.66 -1.13
N GLN A 126 -19.60 -10.30 0.05
CA GLN A 126 -19.55 -9.59 1.33
C GLN A 126 -18.20 -8.87 1.54
N VAL A 127 -17.09 -9.46 1.11
CA VAL A 127 -15.78 -8.79 1.14
C VAL A 127 -15.77 -7.56 0.23
N VAL A 128 -16.30 -7.66 -0.98
CA VAL A 128 -16.41 -6.53 -1.91
C VAL A 128 -17.31 -5.43 -1.34
N ALA A 129 -18.45 -5.78 -0.74
CA ALA A 129 -19.34 -4.82 -0.09
C ALA A 129 -18.69 -4.12 1.12
N SER A 130 -17.73 -4.78 1.77
CA SER A 130 -17.00 -4.27 2.94
C SER A 130 -15.60 -3.79 2.62
N ILE A 131 -15.33 -3.41 1.37
CA ILE A 131 -13.98 -3.11 0.89
C ILE A 131 -13.27 -1.97 1.64
N GLU A 132 -14.05 -1.04 2.23
CA GLU A 132 -13.54 0.08 3.02
C GLU A 132 -13.02 -0.32 4.41
N LEU A 133 -13.35 -1.52 4.90
CA LEU A 133 -12.76 -2.05 6.14
C LEU A 133 -11.27 -2.37 5.99
N PHE A 134 -10.79 -2.50 4.75
CA PHE A 134 -9.41 -2.88 4.47
C PHE A 134 -8.51 -1.66 4.27
N PRO A 135 -7.32 -1.66 4.89
CA PRO A 135 -6.46 -0.50 4.88
C PRO A 135 -5.88 -0.24 3.47
N ARG A 136 -5.84 1.03 3.07
CA ARG A 136 -4.99 1.46 1.96
C ARG A 136 -3.52 1.48 2.38
N TYR A 137 -2.68 1.06 1.45
CA TYR A 137 -1.24 1.17 1.43
C TYR A 137 -0.80 1.86 0.13
N TYR A 138 0.21 2.71 0.24
CA TYR A 138 0.98 3.20 -0.89
C TYR A 138 2.46 3.17 -0.54
N SER A 139 3.30 2.64 -1.43
CA SER A 139 4.69 3.06 -1.47
C SER A 139 4.80 4.48 -2.02
N PHE A 140 5.97 5.08 -1.84
CA PHE A 140 6.27 6.40 -2.40
C PHE A 140 6.12 6.39 -3.93
N GLU A 141 6.64 5.36 -4.59
CA GLU A 141 6.55 5.16 -6.04
C GLU A 141 5.11 4.89 -6.47
N GLY A 142 4.35 4.10 -5.68
CA GLY A 142 2.95 3.81 -5.96
C GLY A 142 2.05 5.03 -5.86
N LEU A 143 2.26 5.90 -4.87
CA LEU A 143 1.52 7.17 -4.74
C LEU A 143 1.87 8.11 -5.89
N THR A 144 3.16 8.25 -6.19
CA THR A 144 3.67 9.07 -7.30
C THR A 144 3.07 8.62 -8.62
N ARG A 145 3.03 7.30 -8.85
CA ARG A 145 2.43 6.71 -10.04
C ARG A 145 0.96 7.07 -10.20
N LYS A 146 0.16 6.91 -9.14
CA LYS A 146 -1.28 7.26 -9.15
C LYS A 146 -1.50 8.68 -9.64
N VAL A 147 -0.78 9.63 -9.06
CA VAL A 147 -0.87 11.05 -9.46
C VAL A 147 -0.40 11.26 -10.89
N ARG A 148 0.70 10.62 -11.30
CA ARG A 148 1.23 10.73 -12.67
C ARG A 148 0.27 10.23 -13.74
N GLU A 149 -0.48 9.16 -13.44
CA GLU A 149 -1.47 8.59 -14.38
C GLU A 149 -2.60 9.58 -14.73
N GLU A 150 -2.90 10.55 -13.85
CA GLU A 150 -3.87 11.62 -14.10
C GLU A 150 -3.31 12.76 -14.98
N PHE A 151 -1.99 12.91 -15.05
CA PHE A 151 -1.30 13.95 -15.83
C PHE A 151 -0.26 13.36 -16.78
N PRO A 152 -0.66 12.64 -17.85
CA PRO A 152 0.28 12.16 -18.86
C PRO A 152 1.10 13.31 -19.46
N GLY A 153 2.43 13.24 -19.36
CA GLY A 153 3.34 14.29 -19.81
C GLY A 153 3.40 15.55 -18.92
N GLY A 154 2.70 15.53 -17.78
CA GLY A 154 2.72 16.61 -16.79
C GLY A 154 3.90 16.52 -15.81
N VAL A 155 3.87 17.40 -14.82
CA VAL A 155 4.87 17.48 -13.74
C VAL A 155 4.30 16.82 -12.48
N VAL A 156 5.13 16.02 -11.81
CA VAL A 156 4.79 15.43 -10.51
C VAL A 156 5.87 15.79 -9.49
N LEU A 157 5.45 16.37 -8.36
CA LEU A 157 6.29 16.69 -7.21
C LEU A 157 5.90 15.81 -6.03
N THR A 158 6.88 15.31 -5.29
CA THR A 158 6.68 14.29 -4.26
C THR A 158 7.47 14.61 -3.00
N GLY A 159 6.91 14.31 -1.83
CA GLY A 159 7.56 14.53 -0.54
C GLY A 159 7.29 13.39 0.44
N ARG A 160 8.27 13.12 1.31
CA ARG A 160 8.14 12.19 2.43
C ARG A 160 8.45 12.96 3.71
N TYR A 161 7.55 12.88 4.68
CA TYR A 161 7.67 13.58 5.95
C TYR A 161 7.54 12.57 7.10
N PRO A 162 8.35 12.69 8.16
CA PRO A 162 8.12 11.90 9.36
C PRO A 162 6.75 12.26 9.94
N ALA A 163 5.99 11.26 10.39
CA ALA A 163 4.81 11.56 11.20
C ALA A 163 5.27 12.01 12.61
N PRO A 164 4.44 12.76 13.37
CA PRO A 164 4.85 13.29 14.66
C PRO A 164 5.31 12.17 15.60
N ALA A 165 6.52 12.30 16.15
CA ALA A 165 7.12 11.36 17.08
C ALA A 165 6.41 11.38 18.45
N GLY A 166 6.53 10.29 19.22
CA GLY A 166 5.99 10.18 20.59
C GLY A 166 4.86 9.17 20.78
N ARG A 167 4.56 8.33 19.78
CA ARG A 167 3.53 7.27 19.90
C ARG A 167 4.17 5.93 20.19
N SER A 168 4.30 5.61 21.48
CA SER A 168 4.94 4.37 21.93
C SER A 168 3.98 3.17 21.97
N THR A 169 2.66 3.39 22.02
CA THR A 169 1.67 2.31 22.17
C THR A 169 0.82 2.09 20.93
N THR A 170 0.34 0.87 20.73
CA THR A 170 -0.62 0.49 19.67
C THR A 170 -1.85 1.40 19.66
N ASP A 171 -2.45 1.67 20.81
CA ASP A 171 -3.68 2.47 20.92
C ASP A 171 -3.45 3.93 20.55
N SER A 172 -2.35 4.53 21.02
CA SER A 172 -1.99 5.91 20.66
C SER A 172 -1.75 6.08 19.15
N ARG A 173 -1.19 5.07 18.48
CA ARG A 173 -1.04 5.06 17.01
C ARG A 173 -2.39 4.96 16.31
N ARG A 174 -3.29 4.08 16.75
CA ARG A 174 -4.63 3.93 16.15
C ARG A 174 -5.47 5.19 16.30
N GLU A 175 -5.47 5.81 17.48
CA GLU A 175 -6.16 7.07 17.72
C GLU A 175 -5.63 8.17 16.79
N PHE A 176 -4.31 8.26 16.66
CA PHE A 176 -3.71 9.19 15.72
C PHE A 176 -4.14 8.94 14.27
N TYR A 177 -4.16 7.69 13.81
CA TYR A 177 -4.61 7.38 12.44
C TYR A 177 -6.02 7.88 12.19
N HIS A 178 -6.92 7.66 13.15
CA HIS A 178 -8.30 8.11 13.08
C HIS A 178 -8.40 9.64 13.06
N ARG A 179 -7.69 10.33 13.98
CA ARG A 179 -7.74 11.78 14.12
C ARG A 179 -7.08 12.53 12.95
N PHE A 180 -5.98 12.00 12.42
CA PHE A 180 -5.14 12.72 11.46
C PHE A 180 -5.51 12.46 9.99
N SER A 181 -6.12 11.31 9.69
CA SER A 181 -6.54 11.00 8.31
C SER A 181 -7.49 12.03 7.68
N PRO A 182 -8.51 12.58 8.40
CA PRO A 182 -9.35 13.65 7.86
C PRO A 182 -8.59 14.94 7.56
N ILE A 183 -7.62 15.31 8.41
CA ILE A 183 -6.78 16.51 8.23
C ILE A 183 -5.97 16.39 6.93
N LEU A 184 -5.35 15.24 6.68
CA LEU A 184 -4.58 15.00 5.46
C LEU A 184 -5.44 15.07 4.19
N LYS A 185 -6.68 14.56 4.26
CA LYS A 185 -7.64 14.67 3.15
C LYS A 185 -8.00 16.13 2.86
N GLU A 186 -8.17 16.93 3.91
CA GLU A 186 -8.48 18.34 3.76
C GLU A 186 -7.31 19.13 3.16
N ILE A 187 -6.08 18.87 3.61
CA ILE A 187 -4.86 19.46 3.03
C ILE A 187 -4.76 19.17 1.54
N ALA A 188 -4.98 17.91 1.14
CA ALA A 188 -4.99 17.51 -0.26
C ALA A 188 -6.08 18.26 -1.07
N ARG A 189 -7.30 18.35 -0.52
CA ARG A 189 -8.45 19.02 -1.14
C ARG A 189 -8.19 20.51 -1.35
N VAL A 190 -7.66 21.19 -0.34
CA VAL A 190 -7.35 22.64 -0.40
C VAL A 190 -6.29 22.91 -1.47
N ALA A 191 -5.22 22.11 -1.53
CA ALA A 191 -4.19 22.26 -2.56
C ALA A 191 -4.74 22.05 -3.98
N ALA A 192 -5.59 21.04 -4.18
CA ALA A 192 -6.22 20.76 -5.47
C ALA A 192 -7.27 21.81 -5.89
N SER A 193 -7.81 22.59 -4.95
CA SER A 193 -8.81 23.64 -5.26
C SER A 193 -8.23 24.94 -5.82
N ARG A 194 -6.90 25.04 -5.88
CA ARG A 194 -6.22 26.23 -6.42
C ARG A 194 -6.34 26.31 -7.95
N PRO A 195 -6.23 27.52 -8.53
CA PRO A 195 -6.15 27.68 -9.97
C PRO A 195 -5.02 26.84 -10.58
N GLY A 196 -5.25 26.20 -11.73
CA GLY A 196 -4.18 25.54 -12.50
C GLY A 196 -4.26 24.03 -12.73
N GLU A 197 -5.43 23.39 -12.57
CA GLU A 197 -5.63 21.94 -12.79
C GLU A 197 -4.51 21.08 -12.16
N ALA A 198 -4.48 21.04 -10.82
CA ALA A 198 -3.59 20.17 -10.06
C ALA A 198 -4.38 19.13 -9.26
N HIS A 199 -3.78 17.97 -9.04
CA HIS A 199 -4.26 16.96 -8.10
C HIS A 199 -3.20 16.75 -7.01
N ALA A 200 -3.65 16.64 -5.76
CA ALA A 200 -2.80 16.32 -4.63
C ALA A 200 -3.30 15.07 -3.92
N MET A 201 -2.38 14.17 -3.60
CA MET A 201 -2.62 13.03 -2.73
C MET A 201 -1.70 13.12 -1.52
N VAL A 202 -2.30 13.05 -0.33
CA VAL A 202 -1.59 12.96 0.95
C VAL A 202 -1.98 11.68 1.64
N HIS A 203 -1.00 10.84 1.97
CA HIS A 203 -1.22 9.52 2.54
C HIS A 203 -0.41 9.33 3.81
N LEU A 204 -1.07 8.87 4.88
CA LEU A 204 -0.40 8.40 6.08
C LEU A 204 -0.05 6.91 5.93
N HIS A 205 1.23 6.61 5.80
CA HIS A 205 1.76 5.27 5.98
C HIS A 205 1.62 4.88 7.45
N ARG A 206 0.96 3.75 7.69
CA ARG A 206 0.62 3.24 9.02
C ARG A 206 1.58 2.12 9.36
N GLY A 207 2.72 2.48 9.95
CA GLY A 207 3.77 1.53 10.30
C GLY A 207 3.31 0.45 11.28
N LEU A 208 2.28 0.71 12.09
CA LEU A 208 1.66 -0.31 12.96
C LEU A 208 1.10 -1.47 12.13
N LEU A 209 0.50 -1.20 10.97
CA LEU A 209 -0.16 -2.20 10.12
C LEU A 209 0.79 -2.83 9.11
N PHE A 210 1.74 -2.04 8.60
CA PHE A 210 2.56 -2.40 7.44
C PHE A 210 4.05 -2.53 7.76
N GLY A 211 4.44 -2.33 9.01
CA GLY A 211 5.84 -2.28 9.45
C GLY A 211 6.48 -0.91 9.26
N GLY A 212 7.55 -0.68 10.03
CA GLY A 212 8.31 0.58 10.04
C GLY A 212 7.65 1.69 10.84
N GLU A 213 8.18 2.90 10.65
CA GLU A 213 7.70 4.13 11.27
C GLU A 213 6.43 4.65 10.58
N ASP A 214 5.68 5.51 11.27
CA ASP A 214 4.61 6.26 10.63
C ASP A 214 5.22 7.39 9.77
N GLU A 215 4.78 7.50 8.52
CA GLU A 215 5.28 8.49 7.57
C GLU A 215 4.14 9.11 6.78
N ILE A 216 4.32 10.34 6.31
CA ILE A 216 3.37 11.02 5.45
C ILE A 216 3.98 11.15 4.07
N LEU A 217 3.28 10.59 3.08
CA LEU A 217 3.64 10.64 1.67
C LEU A 217 2.76 11.70 1.00
N LEU A 218 3.39 12.60 0.25
CA LEU A 218 2.75 13.64 -0.54
C LEU A 218 3.14 13.42 -2.01
N ALA A 219 2.16 13.46 -2.90
CA ALA A 219 2.38 13.56 -4.34
C ALA A 219 1.41 14.60 -4.92
N VAL A 220 1.92 15.49 -5.77
CA VAL A 220 1.14 16.53 -6.45
C VAL A 220 1.46 16.47 -7.94
N GLY A 221 0.44 16.45 -8.77
CA GLY A 221 0.54 16.40 -10.22
C GLY A 221 -0.19 17.57 -10.84
N ALA A 222 0.36 18.14 -11.90
CA ALA A 222 -0.30 19.15 -12.71
C ALA A 222 0.22 19.14 -14.15
N ARG A 223 -0.51 19.78 -15.06
CA ARG A 223 -0.08 19.93 -16.47
C ARG A 223 1.12 20.87 -16.64
N THR A 224 1.30 21.82 -15.73
CA THR A 224 2.37 22.83 -15.80
C THR A 224 3.26 22.80 -14.55
N PRO A 225 4.55 23.14 -14.67
CA PRO A 225 5.43 23.26 -13.50
C PRO A 225 4.93 24.27 -12.46
N ALA A 226 4.37 25.41 -12.91
CA ALA A 226 3.88 26.46 -12.02
C ALA A 226 2.73 25.98 -11.12
N ALA A 227 1.72 25.33 -11.72
CA ALA A 227 0.60 24.78 -10.96
C ALA A 227 1.02 23.65 -10.01
N ALA A 228 1.94 22.77 -10.44
CA ALA A 228 2.47 21.71 -9.59
C ALA A 228 3.20 22.30 -8.37
N LEU A 229 4.04 23.32 -8.59
CA LEU A 229 4.78 23.98 -7.51
C LEU A 229 3.85 24.70 -6.54
N GLU A 230 2.86 25.45 -7.02
CA GLU A 230 1.91 26.17 -6.17
C GLU A 230 1.10 25.23 -5.27
N ALA A 231 0.55 24.16 -5.85
CA ALA A 231 -0.22 23.16 -5.11
C ALA A 231 0.67 22.40 -4.11
N PHE A 232 1.90 22.03 -4.50
CA PHE A 232 2.85 21.35 -3.62
C PHE A 232 3.28 22.24 -2.45
N SER A 233 3.62 23.50 -2.69
CA SER A 233 3.98 24.46 -1.65
C SER A 233 2.86 24.68 -0.65
N SER A 234 1.59 24.71 -1.11
CA SER A 234 0.47 24.74 -0.15
C SER A 234 0.38 23.48 0.68
N CYS A 235 0.39 22.30 0.06
CA CYS A 235 0.31 21.04 0.80
C CYS A 235 1.40 20.99 1.87
N GLN A 236 2.62 21.37 1.51
CA GLN A 236 3.75 21.39 2.43
C GLN A 236 3.54 22.39 3.58
N SER A 237 3.09 23.61 3.29
CA SER A 237 2.83 24.62 4.33
C SER A 237 1.78 24.15 5.33
N ASP A 238 0.64 23.67 4.84
CA ASP A 238 -0.46 23.20 5.68
C ASP A 238 -0.07 21.94 6.46
N LEU A 239 0.73 21.06 5.86
CA LEU A 239 1.26 19.88 6.50
C LEU A 239 2.22 20.24 7.65
N LEU A 240 3.19 21.13 7.42
CA LEU A 240 4.13 21.55 8.46
C LEU A 240 3.42 22.25 9.63
N SER A 241 2.36 23.01 9.34
CA SER A 241 1.48 23.61 10.35
C SER A 241 0.76 22.52 11.16
N ALA A 242 0.13 21.55 10.50
CA ALA A 242 -0.57 20.45 11.15
C ALA A 242 0.35 19.54 11.98
N LEU A 243 1.62 19.43 11.60
CA LEU A 243 2.63 18.66 12.32
C LEU A 243 3.23 19.40 13.53
N GLY A 244 2.95 20.70 13.69
CA GLY A 244 3.59 21.53 14.71
C GLY A 244 5.08 21.79 14.47
N THR A 245 5.57 21.50 13.26
CA THR A 245 6.96 21.70 12.84
C THR A 245 7.17 23.01 12.09
N GLY A 246 6.09 23.78 11.86
CA GLY A 246 6.19 25.16 11.41
C GLY A 246 6.69 26.05 12.55
N GLY A 247 7.90 26.59 12.42
CA GLY A 247 8.36 27.71 13.24
C GLY A 247 7.40 28.92 13.13
N PRO A 248 7.47 29.88 14.08
CA PRO A 248 6.41 30.85 14.30
C PRO A 248 6.31 31.90 13.19
N HIS A 249 5.34 31.74 12.30
CA HIS A 249 4.80 32.81 11.47
C HIS A 249 3.29 32.55 11.29
N LYS A 250 2.34 33.39 11.68
CA LYS A 250 2.27 34.66 12.41
C LYS A 250 0.88 34.73 13.05
N ARG A 251 0.77 35.58 14.09
CA ARG A 251 -0.45 36.25 14.56
C ARG A 251 -1.21 36.94 13.43
#